data_AF-A0A0F8WL46-F1
#
_entry.id   AF-A0A0F8WL46-F1
#
_cell.length_a   1.000
_cell.length_b   1.000
_cell.length_c   1.000
_cell.angle_alpha   90.00
_cell.angle_beta   90.00
_cell.angle_gamma   90.00
#
_symmetry.space_group_name_H-M   'P 1'
#
loop_
_entity.id
_entity.type
_entity.pdbx_description
1 polymer ?
#
loop_
_entity_poly.entity_id
_entity_poly.type
_entity_poly.pdbx_seq_one_letter_code
_entity_poly.pdbx_strand_id
1 'polypeptide(L)'
;MLVVDGTVEDEAGDEEVDRVGLAPHDRKSCGGNLGCSDKLQTLKALRLHSYTRSTAYHRVHTQIYILYLPIVNMGWFSSSSSDSSQASDGGRIAPDRTSRQKCWEGRDLFFTCLDNNDIVDALKNDKEARKKCAKEIAEFESACSSTWVKYFKEKRVMEYNRDKTIERIKKEDAAAVENLKSQGWTPR
;
A
#
# COMPACT_ATOMS: atom_id res chain seq x y z
N MET A 1 -49.12 3.26 -12.91
CA MET A 1 -48.58 3.75 -14.19
C MET A 1 -47.08 3.80 -14.07
N LEU A 2 -46.40 2.86 -14.72
CA LEU A 2 -44.95 2.81 -14.89
C LEU A 2 -44.62 3.60 -16.16
N VAL A 3 -43.70 4.56 -16.11
CA VAL A 3 -42.79 4.90 -17.23
C VAL A 3 -41.60 5.66 -16.63
N VAL A 4 -40.40 5.10 -16.69
CA VAL A 4 -39.24 5.78 -17.29
C VAL A 4 -38.35 4.69 -17.92
N ASP A 5 -38.31 4.68 -19.25
CA ASP A 5 -37.37 4.00 -20.12
C ASP A 5 -35.90 4.34 -19.72
N GLY A 6 -34.86 3.53 -19.89
CA GLY A 6 -34.64 2.51 -20.90
C GLY A 6 -33.78 3.05 -22.06
N THR A 7 -32.48 3.31 -21.83
CA THR A 7 -31.47 3.36 -22.91
C THR A 7 -30.10 2.88 -22.42
N VAL A 8 -29.69 1.75 -23.00
CA VAL A 8 -28.32 1.23 -23.11
C VAL A 8 -27.62 2.00 -24.23
N GLU A 9 -26.40 2.47 -24.00
CA GLU A 9 -25.40 2.66 -25.05
C GLU A 9 -24.05 2.13 -24.52
N ASP A 10 -23.60 1.05 -25.15
CA ASP A 10 -22.24 0.51 -25.14
C ASP A 10 -21.38 1.20 -26.22
N GLU A 11 -20.06 0.90 -26.19
CA GLU A 11 -18.97 1.23 -27.14
C GLU A 11 -18.18 2.53 -26.79
N ALA A 12 -16.94 2.52 -26.26
CA ALA A 12 -15.66 1.94 -26.69
C ALA A 12 -14.72 2.98 -27.36
N GLY A 13 -13.42 2.95 -26.98
CA GLY A 13 -12.27 3.60 -27.65
C GLY A 13 -11.80 4.92 -27.01
N ASP A 14 -10.70 4.93 -26.26
CA ASP A 14 -9.31 5.27 -26.71
C ASP A 14 -9.17 6.80 -26.87
N GLU A 15 -8.20 7.56 -26.36
CA GLU A 15 -6.82 7.36 -25.90
C GLU A 15 -6.41 8.66 -25.15
N GLU A 16 -5.30 8.62 -24.43
CA GLU A 16 -4.36 9.74 -24.18
C GLU A 16 -3.91 9.90 -22.70
N VAL A 17 -2.91 9.09 -22.37
CA VAL A 17 -1.62 9.49 -21.77
C VAL A 17 -1.64 10.62 -20.72
N ASP A 18 -1.36 10.24 -19.47
CA ASP A 18 -0.47 11.05 -18.62
C ASP A 18 0.73 10.22 -18.16
N ARG A 19 1.76 10.28 -19.00
CA ARG A 19 3.16 10.12 -18.61
C ARG A 19 3.55 11.28 -17.68
N VAL A 20 4.45 10.98 -16.75
CA VAL A 20 5.29 11.93 -15.99
C VAL A 20 4.62 12.62 -14.80
N GLY A 21 4.65 11.94 -13.65
CA GLY A 21 4.62 12.56 -12.33
C GLY A 21 5.98 12.53 -11.63
N LEU A 22 7.07 12.84 -12.35
CA LEU A 22 8.30 13.29 -11.67
C LEU A 22 8.01 14.67 -11.08
N ALA A 23 8.10 14.80 -9.76
CA ALA A 23 8.17 16.11 -9.12
C ALA A 23 9.48 16.81 -9.57
N PRO A 24 9.42 17.98 -10.22
CA PRO A 24 10.61 18.76 -10.53
C PRO A 24 11.06 19.51 -9.28
N HIS A 25 12.27 19.18 -8.83
CA HIS A 25 13.16 20.22 -8.33
C HIS A 25 13.41 21.19 -9.50
N ASP A 26 13.13 22.48 -9.34
CA ASP A 26 14.20 23.47 -9.33
C ASP A 26 13.76 24.94 -9.13
N ARG A 27 14.66 25.66 -8.47
CA ARG A 27 15.00 27.08 -8.67
C ARG A 27 13.88 28.11 -8.67
N LYS A 28 13.79 28.82 -7.54
CA LYS A 28 13.79 30.29 -7.60
C LYS A 28 15.15 30.83 -7.18
N SER A 29 15.78 31.40 -8.19
CA SER A 29 17.00 32.21 -8.15
C SER A 29 16.94 33.25 -7.03
N CYS A 30 18.00 33.33 -6.24
CA CYS A 30 18.35 34.56 -5.57
C CYS A 30 18.66 35.61 -6.65
N GLY A 31 18.03 36.78 -6.55
CA GLY A 31 18.29 37.91 -7.42
C GLY A 31 17.63 39.16 -6.87
N GLY A 32 18.45 40.08 -6.35
CA GLY A 32 18.07 41.46 -6.11
C GLY A 32 17.97 41.87 -4.64
N ASN A 33 19.03 42.56 -4.18
CA ASN A 33 19.10 43.54 -3.09
C ASN A 33 18.05 43.41 -1.99
N LEU A 34 18.41 42.74 -0.88
CA LEU A 34 18.07 43.10 0.50
C LEU A 34 18.88 42.17 1.42
N GLY A 35 19.50 42.77 2.45
CA GLY A 35 20.66 42.26 3.16
C GLY A 35 20.55 40.85 3.77
N CYS A 36 21.67 40.13 3.69
CA CYS A 36 22.02 38.99 4.52
C CYS A 36 22.24 39.41 5.98
N SER A 37 21.17 39.72 6.71
CA SER A 37 21.14 39.72 8.17
C SER A 37 19.68 39.89 8.57
N ASP A 38 19.11 38.96 9.34
CA ASP A 38 17.85 39.08 10.14
C ASP A 38 16.82 37.93 10.04
N LYS A 39 17.06 36.90 9.23
CA LYS A 39 16.24 35.65 9.29
C LYS A 39 16.95 34.44 9.88
N LEU A 40 18.00 34.65 10.68
CA LEU A 40 18.68 33.59 11.45
C LEU A 40 18.28 33.55 12.93
N GLN A 41 17.37 34.42 13.39
CA GLN A 41 16.93 34.45 14.79
C GLN A 41 15.48 34.01 15.03
N THR A 42 14.65 33.90 13.99
CA THR A 42 13.23 33.49 14.13
C THR A 42 12.95 32.01 13.89
N LEU A 43 13.90 31.22 13.36
CA LEU A 43 13.75 29.77 13.17
C LEU A 43 14.22 28.90 14.37
N LYS A 44 14.68 29.53 15.46
CA LYS A 44 15.00 28.82 16.72
C LYS A 44 13.82 28.76 17.70
N ALA A 45 12.75 29.54 17.48
CA ALA A 45 11.65 29.66 18.46
C ALA A 45 10.44 28.73 18.21
N LEU A 46 10.28 28.13 17.01
CA LEU A 46 9.13 27.25 16.72
C LEU A 46 9.46 25.75 16.74
N ARG A 47 10.72 25.36 16.99
CA ARG A 47 11.12 23.95 17.11
C ARG A 47 11.01 23.39 18.55
N LEU A 48 10.57 24.21 19.51
CA LEU A 48 10.53 23.83 20.93
C LEU A 48 9.13 23.52 21.47
N HIS A 49 8.05 23.71 20.69
CA HIS A 49 6.68 23.50 21.19
C HIS A 49 5.95 22.26 20.64
N SER A 50 6.57 21.44 19.77
CA SER A 50 6.01 20.14 19.35
C SER A 50 6.70 18.92 19.98
N TYR A 51 7.72 19.14 20.84
CA TYR A 51 8.42 18.10 21.59
C TYR A 51 8.08 18.11 23.09
N THR A 52 6.84 18.42 23.48
CA THR A 52 6.44 18.35 24.89
C THR A 52 5.09 17.65 25.12
N ARG A 53 4.53 17.01 24.08
CA ARG A 53 3.29 16.22 24.21
C ARG A 53 3.51 14.70 24.27
N SER A 54 4.72 14.25 24.63
CA SER A 54 5.02 12.80 24.67
C SER A 54 5.95 12.34 25.81
N THR A 55 6.11 13.13 26.88
CA THR A 55 6.97 12.77 28.03
C THR A 55 6.19 12.42 29.30
N ALA A 56 4.88 12.65 29.35
CA ALA A 56 4.07 12.35 30.54
C ALA A 56 3.55 10.89 30.57
N TYR A 57 3.19 10.30 29.42
CA TYR A 57 2.67 8.92 29.38
C TYR A 57 3.76 7.83 29.44
N HIS A 58 4.98 8.15 29.02
CA HIS A 58 6.09 7.18 29.02
C HIS A 58 6.75 6.99 30.38
N ARG A 59 6.59 7.92 31.33
CA ARG A 59 7.28 7.87 32.62
C ARG A 59 6.58 7.01 33.68
N VAL A 60 5.27 6.78 33.52
CA VAL A 60 4.49 5.97 34.48
C VAL A 60 4.48 4.48 34.09
N HIS A 61 4.54 4.16 32.79
CA HIS A 61 4.49 2.77 32.30
C HIS A 61 5.86 2.05 32.33
N THR A 62 6.98 2.79 32.39
CA THR A 62 8.32 2.19 32.47
C THR A 62 8.70 1.81 33.90
N GLN A 63 8.19 2.48 34.93
CA GLN A 63 8.58 2.17 36.32
C GLN A 63 7.83 0.98 36.93
N ILE A 64 6.67 0.60 36.38
CA ILE A 64 5.87 -0.53 36.89
C ILE A 64 6.33 -1.88 36.30
N TYR A 65 6.90 -1.90 35.09
CA TYR A 65 7.29 -3.15 34.42
C TYR A 65 8.73 -3.63 34.68
N ILE A 66 9.60 -2.80 35.30
CA ILE A 66 11.02 -3.15 35.52
C ILE A 66 11.25 -4.10 36.70
N LEU A 67 10.28 -4.24 37.62
CA LEU A 67 10.46 -5.06 38.84
C LEU A 67 9.79 -6.45 38.80
N TYR A 68 9.12 -6.83 37.71
CA TYR A 68 8.28 -8.04 37.68
C TYR A 68 8.39 -8.91 36.42
N LEU A 69 9.56 -9.01 35.78
CA LEU A 69 9.81 -10.13 34.86
C LEU A 69 11.19 -10.77 35.09
N PRO A 70 11.24 -12.07 35.44
CA PRO A 70 12.46 -12.80 35.71
C PRO A 70 13.28 -12.98 34.42
N ILE A 71 14.59 -12.95 34.61
CA ILE A 71 15.63 -13.25 33.63
C ILE A 71 15.40 -14.66 33.08
N VAL A 72 14.73 -14.78 31.93
CA VAL A 72 14.86 -15.92 31.02
C VAL A 72 15.52 -15.42 29.75
N ASN A 73 16.84 -15.61 29.78
CA ASN A 73 17.77 -15.44 28.70
C ASN A 73 17.44 -16.49 27.62
N MET A 74 16.49 -16.20 26.75
CA MET A 74 16.27 -16.96 25.52
C MET A 74 16.69 -16.10 24.34
N GLY A 75 17.88 -16.46 23.85
CA GLY A 75 18.56 -15.98 22.65
C GLY A 75 17.62 -15.37 21.63
N TRP A 76 17.62 -14.04 21.63
CA TRP A 76 17.12 -13.23 20.54
C TRP A 76 18.07 -13.46 19.35
N PHE A 77 17.57 -14.22 18.38
CA PHE A 77 18.27 -14.71 17.19
C PHE A 77 19.15 -13.65 16.50
N SER A 78 20.46 -13.70 16.76
CA SER A 78 21.49 -13.19 15.84
C SER A 78 21.97 -14.36 15.00
N SER A 79 21.33 -14.58 13.84
CA SER A 79 21.90 -15.38 12.77
C SER A 79 22.18 -14.44 11.61
N SER A 80 23.45 -14.08 11.44
CA SER A 80 23.94 -13.27 10.33
C SER A 80 24.00 -14.12 9.07
N SER A 81 22.93 -14.11 8.29
CA SER A 81 23.01 -14.53 6.89
C SER A 81 23.60 -13.36 6.11
N SER A 82 24.80 -13.56 5.56
CA SER A 82 25.46 -12.64 4.64
C SER A 82 24.61 -12.51 3.37
N ASP A 83 23.75 -11.49 3.33
CA ASP A 83 22.97 -11.11 2.16
C ASP A 83 23.80 -10.13 1.33
N SER A 84 24.14 -10.51 0.10
CA SER A 84 25.08 -9.83 -0.81
C SER A 84 24.59 -8.48 -1.35
N SER A 85 23.65 -7.82 -0.66
CA SER A 85 23.06 -6.55 -1.07
C SER A 85 23.48 -5.39 -0.15
N GLN A 86 24.77 -5.22 0.11
CA GLN A 86 25.31 -4.12 0.93
C GLN A 86 25.98 -3.07 0.04
N ALA A 87 25.47 -1.83 0.07
CA ALA A 87 26.10 -0.71 -0.62
C ALA A 87 27.42 -0.36 0.10
N SER A 88 28.34 0.35 -0.58
CA SER A 88 29.60 0.81 0.04
C SER A 88 29.40 1.59 1.34
N ASP A 89 28.21 2.17 1.52
CA ASP A 89 27.86 3.05 2.63
C ASP A 89 27.14 2.30 3.77
N GLY A 90 27.09 0.96 3.74
CA GLY A 90 26.46 0.13 4.77
C GLY A 90 24.92 0.12 4.75
N GLY A 91 24.30 0.78 3.77
CA GLY A 91 22.87 0.69 3.49
C GLY A 91 22.50 -0.56 2.69
N ARG A 92 21.30 -1.11 2.91
CA ARG A 92 20.73 -2.16 2.06
C ARG A 92 20.56 -1.62 0.64
N ILE A 93 21.15 -2.29 -0.35
CA ILE A 93 21.03 -1.91 -1.77
C ILE A 93 19.55 -2.01 -2.14
N ALA A 94 18.93 -0.87 -2.42
CA ALA A 94 17.60 -0.86 -2.99
C ALA A 94 17.68 -1.50 -4.38
N PRO A 95 16.82 -2.47 -4.72
CA PRO A 95 16.77 -3.00 -6.08
C PRO A 95 16.56 -1.84 -7.06
N ASP A 96 17.34 -1.82 -8.14
CA ASP A 96 17.38 -0.72 -9.11
C ASP A 96 15.97 -0.34 -9.56
N ARG A 97 15.70 0.97 -9.72
CA ARG A 97 14.36 1.48 -10.11
C ARG A 97 13.80 0.79 -11.37
N THR A 98 14.67 0.48 -12.32
CA THR A 98 14.34 -0.23 -13.57
C THR A 98 13.93 -1.69 -13.33
N SER A 99 14.55 -2.39 -12.37
CA SER A 99 14.18 -3.77 -12.01
C SER A 99 12.80 -3.84 -11.36
N ARG A 100 12.46 -2.84 -10.53
CA ARG A 100 11.12 -2.74 -9.92
C ARG A 100 10.03 -2.47 -10.97
N GLN A 101 10.33 -1.62 -11.93
CA GLN A 101 9.42 -1.33 -13.04
C GLN A 101 9.10 -2.61 -13.84
N LYS A 102 10.12 -3.39 -14.21
CA LYS A 102 9.93 -4.69 -14.89
C LYS A 102 9.13 -5.69 -14.06
N CYS A 103 9.34 -5.71 -12.74
CA CYS A 103 8.56 -6.56 -11.84
C CYS A 103 7.07 -6.17 -11.84
N TRP A 104 6.74 -4.88 -11.82
CA TRP A 104 5.33 -4.43 -11.90
C TRP A 104 4.71 -4.75 -13.27
N GLU A 105 5.45 -4.58 -14.35
CA GLU A 105 4.99 -4.95 -15.70
C GLU A 105 4.69 -6.45 -15.79
N GLY A 106 5.61 -7.32 -15.33
CA GLY A 106 5.39 -8.76 -15.30
C GLY A 106 4.22 -9.18 -14.40
N ARG A 107 4.03 -8.48 -13.26
CA ARG A 107 2.88 -8.68 -12.37
C ARG A 107 1.56 -8.39 -13.09
N ASP A 108 1.49 -7.26 -13.78
CA ASP A 108 0.24 -6.78 -14.37
C ASP A 108 -0.16 -7.66 -15.57
N LEU A 109 0.83 -8.15 -16.36
CA LEU A 109 0.59 -9.15 -17.40
C LEU A 109 0.07 -10.47 -16.84
N PHE A 110 0.68 -10.96 -15.75
CA PHE A 110 0.23 -12.18 -15.08
C PHE A 110 -1.20 -12.04 -14.55
N PHE A 111 -1.51 -10.92 -13.89
CA PHE A 111 -2.84 -10.66 -13.36
C PHE A 111 -3.90 -10.47 -14.45
N THR A 112 -3.56 -9.81 -15.55
CA THR A 112 -4.44 -9.71 -16.72
C THR A 112 -4.77 -11.10 -17.27
N CYS A 113 -3.79 -12.00 -17.37
CA CYS A 113 -4.05 -13.37 -17.80
C CYS A 113 -4.96 -14.13 -16.82
N LEU A 114 -4.77 -13.93 -15.51
CA LEU A 114 -5.66 -14.54 -14.50
C LEU A 114 -7.10 -14.02 -14.62
N ASP A 115 -7.27 -12.72 -14.82
CA ASP A 115 -8.58 -12.07 -15.00
C ASP A 115 -9.30 -12.60 -16.25
N ASN A 116 -8.59 -12.76 -17.37
CA ASN A 116 -9.13 -13.35 -18.60
C ASN A 116 -9.57 -14.81 -18.46
N ASN A 117 -9.12 -15.50 -17.42
CA ASN A 117 -9.41 -16.92 -17.16
C ASN A 117 -10.26 -17.13 -15.89
N ASP A 118 -10.80 -16.04 -15.30
CA ASP A 118 -11.61 -16.04 -14.09
C ASP A 118 -10.93 -16.67 -12.85
N ILE A 119 -9.60 -16.54 -12.76
CA ILE A 119 -8.82 -17.07 -11.63
C ILE A 119 -8.52 -15.96 -10.62
N VAL A 120 -9.23 -15.96 -9.50
CA VAL A 120 -9.00 -14.98 -8.42
C VAL A 120 -7.80 -15.37 -7.55
N ASP A 121 -7.74 -16.64 -7.12
CA ASP A 121 -6.73 -17.16 -6.19
C ASP A 121 -5.71 -18.06 -6.89
N ALA A 122 -4.60 -17.45 -7.31
CA ALA A 122 -3.48 -18.16 -7.92
C ALA A 122 -2.64 -18.98 -6.91
N LEU A 123 -2.83 -18.83 -5.60
CA LEU A 123 -2.14 -19.65 -4.60
C LEU A 123 -2.81 -21.01 -4.44
N LYS A 124 -4.14 -21.03 -4.40
CA LYS A 124 -4.91 -22.28 -4.35
C LYS A 124 -4.93 -22.99 -5.69
N ASN A 125 -5.07 -22.23 -6.79
CA ASN A 125 -5.19 -22.77 -8.14
C ASN A 125 -3.89 -22.63 -8.96
N ASP A 126 -2.71 -22.73 -8.33
CA ASP A 126 -1.41 -22.55 -9.00
C ASP A 126 -1.24 -23.49 -10.21
N LYS A 127 -1.74 -24.73 -10.11
CA LYS A 127 -1.70 -25.69 -11.23
C LYS A 127 -2.52 -25.23 -12.44
N GLU A 128 -3.66 -24.58 -12.23
CA GLU A 128 -4.50 -24.07 -13.30
C GLU A 128 -3.92 -22.78 -13.87
N ALA A 129 -3.46 -21.87 -12.99
CA ALA A 129 -2.76 -20.66 -13.37
C ALA A 129 -1.52 -20.97 -14.23
N ARG A 130 -0.71 -21.97 -13.87
CA ARG A 130 0.45 -22.41 -14.67
C ARG A 130 0.08 -23.07 -15.99
N LYS A 131 -1.12 -23.66 -16.12
CA LYS A 131 -1.58 -24.25 -17.39
C LYS A 131 -2.05 -23.18 -18.37
N LYS A 132 -2.76 -22.17 -17.88
CA LYS A 132 -3.38 -21.13 -18.71
C LYS A 132 -2.47 -19.91 -18.93
N CYS A 133 -1.66 -19.56 -17.93
CA CYS A 133 -0.80 -18.38 -17.90
C CYS A 133 0.68 -18.74 -17.69
N ALA A 134 1.14 -19.83 -18.34
CA ALA A 134 2.47 -20.40 -18.16
C ALA A 134 3.61 -19.41 -18.51
N LYS A 135 3.37 -18.56 -19.51
CA LYS A 135 4.35 -17.60 -20.00
C LYS A 135 4.47 -16.43 -19.04
N GLU A 136 3.32 -15.84 -18.70
CA GLU A 136 3.22 -14.65 -17.86
C GLU A 136 3.68 -14.95 -16.43
N ILE A 137 3.40 -16.15 -15.91
CA ILE A 137 3.91 -16.55 -14.58
C ILE A 137 5.43 -16.71 -14.58
N ALA A 138 6.03 -17.22 -15.66
CA ALA A 138 7.48 -17.35 -15.78
C ALA A 138 8.14 -15.96 -15.87
N GLU A 139 7.56 -15.05 -16.64
CA GLU A 139 8.01 -13.66 -16.72
C GLU A 139 7.90 -12.96 -15.36
N PHE A 140 6.78 -13.11 -14.67
CA PHE A 140 6.56 -12.55 -13.33
C PHE A 140 7.53 -13.11 -12.28
N GLU A 141 7.72 -14.44 -12.24
CA GLU A 141 8.64 -15.09 -11.31
C GLU A 141 10.12 -14.80 -11.61
N SER A 142 10.46 -14.50 -12.87
CA SER A 142 11.82 -14.12 -13.27
C SER A 142 12.15 -12.63 -13.03
N ALA A 143 11.16 -11.74 -13.21
CA ALA A 143 11.35 -10.30 -13.06
C ALA A 143 11.23 -9.82 -11.60
N CYS A 144 10.47 -10.52 -10.76
CA CYS A 144 10.23 -10.16 -9.37
C CYS A 144 11.00 -11.03 -8.38
N SER A 145 11.32 -10.46 -7.21
CA SER A 145 11.77 -11.24 -6.06
C SER A 145 10.69 -12.22 -5.61
N SER A 146 11.08 -13.42 -5.17
CA SER A 146 10.15 -14.45 -4.66
C SER A 146 9.28 -13.96 -3.50
N THR A 147 9.82 -13.11 -2.62
CA THR A 147 9.05 -12.47 -1.53
C THR A 147 7.95 -11.56 -2.09
N TRP A 148 8.25 -10.81 -3.15
CA TRP A 148 7.30 -9.90 -3.79
C TRP A 148 6.21 -10.68 -4.54
N VAL A 149 6.60 -11.73 -5.27
CA VAL A 149 5.66 -12.63 -5.96
C VAL A 149 4.64 -13.19 -4.98
N LYS A 150 5.10 -13.75 -3.86
CA LYS A 150 4.22 -14.28 -2.81
C LYS A 150 3.30 -13.19 -2.25
N TYR A 151 3.86 -12.04 -1.87
CA TYR A 151 3.09 -10.92 -1.33
C TYR A 151 1.99 -10.45 -2.28
N PHE A 152 2.29 -10.28 -3.57
CA PHE A 152 1.29 -9.82 -4.55
C PHE A 152 0.18 -10.84 -4.77
N LYS A 153 0.52 -12.14 -4.85
CA LYS A 153 -0.49 -13.21 -4.94
C LYS A 153 -1.42 -13.22 -3.72
N GLU A 154 -0.87 -13.09 -2.51
CA GLU A 154 -1.66 -13.00 -1.28
C GLU A 154 -2.52 -11.72 -1.23
N LYS A 155 -1.93 -10.57 -1.59
CA LYS A 155 -2.62 -9.28 -1.59
C LYS A 155 -3.84 -9.27 -2.49
N ARG A 156 -3.76 -9.84 -3.69
CA ARG A 156 -4.89 -9.95 -4.63
C ARG A 156 -6.08 -10.68 -3.99
N VAL A 157 -5.84 -11.80 -3.30
CA VAL A 157 -6.89 -12.57 -2.61
C VAL A 157 -7.46 -11.79 -1.42
N MET A 158 -6.63 -11.11 -0.64
CA MET A 158 -7.09 -10.30 0.47
C MET A 158 -7.96 -9.14 0.02
N GLU A 159 -7.56 -8.41 -1.02
CA GLU A 159 -8.34 -7.29 -1.57
C GLU A 159 -9.68 -7.75 -2.13
N TYR A 160 -9.70 -8.88 -2.86
CA TYR A 160 -10.93 -9.48 -3.33
C TYR A 160 -11.90 -9.82 -2.18
N ASN A 161 -11.40 -10.47 -1.11
CA ASN A 161 -12.23 -10.83 0.04
C ASN A 161 -12.72 -9.60 0.82
N ARG A 162 -11.88 -8.57 0.93
CA ARG A 162 -12.24 -7.29 1.53
C ARG A 162 -13.38 -6.65 0.76
N ASP A 163 -13.31 -6.62 -0.56
CA ASP A 163 -14.33 -6.01 -1.42
C ASP A 163 -15.66 -6.76 -1.31
N LYS A 164 -15.63 -8.10 -1.31
CA LYS A 164 -16.82 -8.93 -1.08
C LYS A 164 -17.43 -8.71 0.30
N THR A 165 -16.60 -8.51 1.31
CA THR A 165 -17.06 -8.21 2.67
C THR A 165 -17.74 -6.84 2.74
N ILE A 166 -17.14 -5.82 2.11
CA ILE A 166 -17.73 -4.48 2.03
C ILE A 166 -19.04 -4.50 1.26
N GLU A 167 -19.11 -5.26 0.16
CA GLU A 167 -20.34 -5.43 -0.61
C GLU A 167 -21.46 -6.05 0.23
N ARG A 168 -21.14 -7.08 1.02
CA ARG A 168 -22.08 -7.73 1.94
C ARG A 168 -22.55 -6.77 3.03
N ILE A 169 -21.64 -6.07 3.69
CA ILE A 169 -21.97 -5.09 4.75
C ILE A 169 -22.88 -4.00 4.18
N LYS A 170 -22.59 -3.45 3.00
CA LYS A 170 -23.45 -2.44 2.35
C LYS A 170 -24.88 -2.95 2.11
N LYS A 171 -25.04 -4.22 1.72
CA LYS A 171 -26.35 -4.86 1.51
C LYS A 171 -27.09 -5.06 2.84
N GLU A 172 -26.39 -5.52 3.87
CA GLU A 172 -26.93 -5.71 5.22
C GLU A 172 -27.34 -4.36 5.85
N ASP A 173 -26.51 -3.33 5.72
CA ASP A 173 -26.78 -1.97 6.21
C ASP A 173 -28.00 -1.36 5.49
N ALA A 174 -28.10 -1.52 4.16
CA ALA A 174 -29.27 -1.07 3.41
C ALA A 174 -30.55 -1.78 3.87
N ALA A 175 -30.51 -3.10 4.04
CA ALA A 175 -31.65 -3.88 4.52
C ALA A 175 -32.04 -3.50 5.97
N ALA A 176 -31.05 -3.25 6.84
CA ALA A 176 -31.27 -2.82 8.20
C ALA A 176 -31.91 -1.42 8.26
N VAL A 177 -31.44 -0.48 7.43
CA VAL A 177 -32.03 0.87 7.33
C VAL A 177 -33.47 0.80 6.83
N GLU A 178 -33.78 -0.04 5.83
CA GLU A 178 -35.17 -0.23 5.37
C GLU A 178 -36.05 -0.85 6.46
N ASN A 179 -35.53 -1.82 7.21
CA ASN A 179 -36.25 -2.39 8.35
C ASN A 179 -36.54 -1.33 9.42
N LEU A 180 -35.56 -0.49 9.77
CA LEU A 180 -35.72 0.59 10.73
C LEU A 180 -36.73 1.65 10.25
N LYS A 181 -36.70 2.03 8.97
CA LYS A 181 -37.69 2.94 8.37
C LYS A 181 -39.11 2.38 8.52
N SER A 182 -39.31 1.07 8.32
CA SER A 182 -40.61 0.43 8.51
C SER A 182 -41.11 0.48 9.97
N GLN A 183 -40.18 0.56 10.93
CA GLN A 183 -40.48 0.72 12.37
C GLN A 183 -40.66 2.19 12.78
N GLY A 184 -40.69 3.12 11.81
CA GLY A 184 -40.88 4.55 12.07
C GLY A 184 -39.60 5.31 12.44
N TRP A 185 -38.41 4.73 12.23
CA TRP A 185 -37.15 5.45 12.38
C TRP A 185 -36.94 6.42 11.21
N THR A 186 -36.56 7.66 11.50
CA THR A 186 -36.16 8.66 10.51
C THR A 186 -34.74 9.16 10.83
N PRO A 187 -33.86 9.34 9.83
CA PRO A 187 -32.57 9.98 10.05
C PRO A 187 -32.78 11.40 10.58
N ARG A 188 -31.98 11.77 11.57
CA ARG A 188 -32.05 13.07 12.24
C ARG A 188 -31.18 14.10 11.54
#